data_AF-A0A954JLB4-F1
#
_entry.id   AF-A0A954JLB4-F1
#
_cell.length_a   1.000
_cell.length_b   1.000
_cell.length_c   1.000
_cell.angle_alpha   90.00
_cell.angle_beta   90.00
_cell.angle_gamma   90.00
#
_symmetry.space_group_name_H-M   'P 1'
#
loop_
_entity.id
_entity.type
_entity.pdbx_description
1 polymer ?
#
loop_
_entity_poly.entity_id
_entity_poly.type
_entity_poly.pdbx_seq_one_letter_code
_entity_poly.pdbx_strand_id
1 'polypeptide(L)'
;MSLFFRFSVGLLAFLAFTIWGGQAVFAQELTAKEFPLSTRPVVLLSVAAPSPNTWDSNPGRKLTGYLGNRSCAASSCHGNPSRADLLQSAAHFYQDYDPHGKAGVLLYDDRSAEMMARLGISIPAWKFEACLRCHAPGGLSPNLDLGTAIAEGVGCESCHGSASKWVAPHRSEAWNFPAQWSSSAKNAAGFVETKHLPTRAEMCVACHVGSPGQQVTHDLIAAGHPRLTFEFAAYQSLLPFHWRRSDDSRRLANQNQTRDEVSLEAQSWLIGQLVTARAESRLIRESISCETASFPELSQYDCFACHHDLSHPSARQTHRSSR
;
A
#
# COMPACT_ATOMS: atom_id res chain seq x y z
N MET A 1 59.38 65.34 -15.30
CA MET A 1 58.31 65.18 -16.31
C MET A 1 57.45 64.01 -15.85
N SER A 2 56.46 64.24 -14.98
CA SER A 2 55.03 64.45 -15.30
C SER A 2 54.44 63.19 -15.97
N LEU A 3 53.37 62.50 -15.53
CA LEU A 3 52.17 62.80 -14.73
C LEU A 3 51.80 61.52 -13.94
N PHE A 4 51.54 61.57 -12.63
CA PHE A 4 50.22 61.58 -11.97
C PHE A 4 49.08 60.78 -12.65
N PHE A 5 48.62 59.70 -12.00
CA PHE A 5 47.21 59.60 -11.57
C PHE A 5 47.07 58.76 -10.31
N ARG A 6 46.36 59.34 -9.35
CA ARG A 6 46.03 58.86 -8.00
C ARG A 6 44.95 57.78 -8.08
N PHE A 7 44.97 56.81 -7.16
CA PHE A 7 43.82 56.59 -6.26
C PHE A 7 44.32 55.99 -4.95
N SER A 8 43.99 56.70 -3.87
CA SER A 8 44.38 56.41 -2.50
C SER A 8 43.35 55.53 -1.79
N VAL A 9 43.87 54.50 -1.11
CA VAL A 9 43.67 54.17 0.32
C VAL A 9 42.25 54.02 0.88
N GLY A 10 42.03 52.84 1.50
CA GLY A 10 41.04 52.62 2.57
C GLY A 10 40.93 51.13 2.91
N LEU A 11 41.93 50.54 3.59
CA LEU A 11 41.95 50.28 5.05
C LEU A 11 41.37 48.89 5.43
N LEU A 12 42.28 48.02 5.91
CA LEU A 12 42.15 46.98 6.95
C LEU A 12 40.75 46.44 7.30
N ALA A 13 40.57 45.11 7.28
CA ALA A 13 40.63 44.28 8.50
C ALA A 13 40.00 42.88 8.29
N PHE A 14 40.49 41.95 9.10
CA PHE A 14 40.23 40.53 9.20
C PHE A 14 38.77 40.11 9.49
N LEU A 15 38.36 39.00 8.87
CA LEU A 15 37.57 37.85 9.37
C LEU A 15 36.53 38.04 10.49
N ALA A 16 35.25 37.74 10.19
CA ALA A 16 34.41 36.79 10.95
C ALA A 16 33.06 36.53 10.24
N PHE A 17 32.65 35.26 10.21
CA PHE A 17 31.37 34.74 9.74
C PHE A 17 30.19 35.20 10.61
N THR A 18 28.99 35.39 10.01
CA THR A 18 27.76 34.58 10.27
C THR A 18 26.51 35.17 9.58
N ILE A 19 25.80 34.30 8.85
CA ILE A 19 24.33 34.13 8.72
C ILE A 19 23.45 35.41 8.67
N TRP A 20 23.00 35.78 7.47
CA TRP A 20 21.57 36.05 7.18
C TRP A 20 21.35 36.23 5.66
N GLY A 21 20.36 35.52 5.11
CA GLY A 21 19.71 35.83 3.83
C GLY A 21 20.56 35.78 2.55
N GLY A 22 20.38 34.74 1.73
CA GLY A 22 20.91 34.77 0.37
C GLY A 22 20.60 33.49 -0.39
N GLN A 23 19.65 33.60 -1.33
CA GLN A 23 19.32 32.53 -2.25
C GLN A 23 20.49 32.12 -3.13
N ALA A 24 20.47 30.85 -3.48
CA ALA A 24 21.41 30.16 -4.35
C ALA A 24 21.41 30.71 -5.78
N VAL A 25 22.60 30.57 -6.37
CA VAL A 25 23.05 30.82 -7.74
C VAL A 25 22.06 30.32 -8.81
N PHE A 26 21.68 31.20 -9.74
CA PHE A 26 21.02 30.85 -11.00
C PHE A 26 22.04 30.30 -12.00
N ALA A 27 21.81 29.08 -12.49
CA ALA A 27 22.48 28.53 -13.66
C ALA A 27 21.73 28.94 -14.93
N GLN A 28 22.50 29.36 -15.94
CA GLN A 28 22.06 29.91 -17.22
C GLN A 28 21.34 28.90 -18.13
N GLU A 29 20.51 29.50 -18.99
CA GLU A 29 19.65 28.95 -20.03
C GLU A 29 20.27 27.87 -20.92
N LEU A 30 19.64 26.69 -20.96
CA LEU A 30 19.68 25.80 -22.12
C LEU A 30 18.38 26.00 -22.90
N THR A 31 18.51 26.54 -24.12
CA THR A 31 17.41 27.01 -24.96
C THR A 31 16.72 25.87 -25.71
N ALA A 32 15.39 25.89 -25.62
CA ALA A 32 14.45 24.93 -26.18
C ALA A 32 14.30 25.06 -27.71
N LYS A 33 15.20 24.45 -28.49
CA LYS A 33 15.07 24.46 -29.96
C LYS A 33 15.09 23.09 -30.66
N GLU A 34 15.30 21.98 -29.95
CA GLU A 34 15.43 20.65 -30.59
C GLU A 34 14.39 19.60 -30.17
N PHE A 35 13.40 19.95 -29.33
CA PHE A 35 12.27 19.07 -29.03
C PHE A 35 10.97 19.86 -29.14
N PRO A 36 10.07 19.56 -30.10
CA PRO A 36 8.72 20.10 -30.08
C PRO A 36 7.97 19.34 -28.98
N LEU A 37 8.24 19.69 -27.72
CA LEU A 37 7.35 19.36 -26.62
C LEU A 37 6.05 20.07 -26.90
N SER A 38 5.03 19.28 -27.23
CA SER A 38 3.63 19.70 -27.26
C SER A 38 3.39 20.59 -26.03
N THR A 39 2.98 21.83 -26.24
CA THR A 39 2.64 22.82 -25.21
C THR A 39 1.38 22.46 -24.43
N ARG A 40 1.01 21.17 -24.41
CA ARG A 40 0.04 20.66 -23.45
C ARG A 40 0.66 20.88 -22.07
N PRO A 41 -0.06 21.54 -21.15
CA PRO A 41 0.42 21.62 -19.78
C PRO A 41 0.62 20.18 -19.32
N VAL A 42 1.85 19.84 -18.90
CA VAL A 42 2.02 18.72 -17.98
C VAL A 42 1.13 19.10 -16.82
N VAL A 43 -0.02 18.41 -16.72
CA VAL A 43 -0.86 18.49 -15.53
C VAL A 43 0.01 17.90 -14.44
N LEU A 44 0.77 18.78 -13.77
CA LEU A 44 1.19 18.55 -12.41
C LEU A 44 -0.12 18.41 -11.66
N LEU A 45 -0.62 17.17 -11.59
CA LEU A 45 -1.55 16.77 -10.56
C LEU A 45 -0.85 17.19 -9.28
N SER A 46 -1.31 18.32 -8.75
CA SER A 46 -1.10 18.71 -7.37
C SER A 46 -1.77 17.61 -6.55
N VAL A 47 -1.06 16.48 -6.41
CA VAL A 47 -1.31 15.53 -5.35
C VAL A 47 -0.87 16.30 -4.12
N ALA A 48 -1.79 17.08 -3.56
CA ALA A 48 -1.66 17.56 -2.20
C ALA A 48 -1.18 16.36 -1.40
N ALA A 49 -0.05 16.50 -0.70
CA ALA A 49 0.40 15.47 0.22
C ALA A 49 -0.85 15.07 1.02
N PRO A 50 -1.30 13.81 0.96
CA PRO A 50 -2.44 13.41 1.76
C PRO A 50 -2.12 13.86 3.19
N SER A 51 -3.13 14.35 3.91
CA SER A 51 -2.97 14.56 5.36
C SER A 51 -2.33 13.30 5.96
N PRO A 52 -1.67 13.35 7.12
CA PRO A 52 -1.21 12.14 7.80
C PRO A 52 -2.44 11.28 8.12
N ASN A 53 -2.87 10.47 7.16
CA ASN A 53 -3.87 9.45 7.35
C ASN A 53 -3.22 8.51 8.36
N THR A 54 -3.98 7.97 9.27
CA THR A 54 -3.55 7.01 10.30
C THR A 54 -2.87 5.74 9.75
N TRP A 55 -2.75 5.62 8.43
CA TRP A 55 -1.98 4.62 7.68
C TRP A 55 -0.48 4.90 7.68
N ASP A 56 -0.08 6.17 7.61
CA ASP A 56 1.33 6.55 7.42
C ASP A 56 2.19 6.28 8.66
N SER A 57 1.60 6.02 9.83
CA SER A 57 2.34 5.99 11.11
C SER A 57 2.36 4.65 11.85
N ASN A 58 1.84 3.54 11.32
CA ASN A 58 1.75 2.31 12.12
C ASN A 58 2.58 1.13 11.58
N PRO A 59 3.87 0.97 11.98
CA PRO A 59 4.69 -0.24 11.77
C PRO A 59 4.18 -1.50 12.53
N GLY A 60 2.89 -1.51 12.83
CA GLY A 60 2.26 -2.38 13.81
C GLY A 60 0.91 -1.82 14.12
N ARG A 61 0.01 -1.79 13.12
CA ARG A 61 -1.43 -1.61 13.35
C ARG A 61 -1.74 -2.41 14.61
N LYS A 62 -2.09 -1.73 15.71
CA LYS A 62 -2.55 -2.47 16.88
C LYS A 62 -3.82 -3.15 16.40
N LEU A 63 -3.72 -4.44 16.08
CA LEU A 63 -4.81 -5.28 15.58
C LEU A 63 -5.84 -5.54 16.69
N THR A 64 -5.76 -4.79 17.79
CA THR A 64 -6.76 -4.69 18.85
C THR A 64 -8.11 -4.32 18.26
N GLY A 65 -9.15 -5.06 18.65
CA GLY A 65 -10.51 -4.76 18.26
C GLY A 65 -10.94 -5.29 16.89
N TYR A 66 -10.27 -6.35 16.40
CA TYR A 66 -10.87 -7.22 15.40
C TYR A 66 -12.00 -8.01 16.05
N LEU A 67 -13.12 -8.14 15.36
CA LEU A 67 -14.29 -8.92 15.79
C LEU A 67 -14.49 -10.19 14.97
N GLY A 68 -13.82 -10.29 13.82
CA GLY A 68 -13.98 -11.35 12.83
C GLY A 68 -15.12 -11.10 11.85
N ASN A 69 -15.10 -11.84 10.74
CA ASN A 69 -16.04 -11.71 9.61
C ASN A 69 -17.50 -11.91 10.04
N ARG A 70 -17.76 -12.70 11.08
CA ARG A 70 -19.11 -12.91 11.64
C ARG A 70 -19.79 -11.61 12.09
N SER A 71 -19.01 -10.60 12.48
CA SER A 71 -19.55 -9.29 12.87
C SER A 71 -20.19 -8.52 11.71
N CYS A 72 -19.86 -8.88 10.48
CA CYS A 72 -20.36 -8.29 9.22
C CYS A 72 -21.39 -9.21 8.51
N ALA A 73 -21.23 -10.52 8.64
CA ALA A 73 -21.90 -11.54 7.82
C ALA A 73 -23.30 -11.97 8.29
N ALA A 74 -23.98 -11.19 9.14
CA ALA A 74 -25.39 -11.45 9.45
C ALA A 74 -26.26 -11.33 8.18
N SER A 75 -27.33 -12.12 8.08
CA SER A 75 -28.21 -12.15 6.90
C SER A 75 -28.91 -10.82 6.62
N SER A 76 -29.18 -10.02 7.65
CA SER A 76 -29.71 -8.66 7.55
C SER A 76 -28.63 -7.60 7.25
N CYS A 77 -27.36 -7.99 7.20
CA CYS A 77 -26.21 -7.13 6.95
C CYS A 77 -25.54 -7.52 5.62
N HIS A 78 -24.28 -7.98 5.65
CA HIS A 78 -23.51 -8.34 4.46
C HIS A 78 -23.54 -9.85 4.15
N GLY A 79 -24.36 -10.64 4.86
CA GLY A 79 -24.50 -12.09 4.68
C GLY A 79 -25.82 -12.54 4.04
N ASN A 80 -26.51 -11.66 3.31
CA ASN A 80 -27.76 -12.00 2.63
C ASN A 80 -27.50 -13.06 1.52
N PRO A 81 -28.18 -14.22 1.57
CA PRO A 81 -27.93 -15.32 0.62
C PRO A 81 -28.51 -15.07 -0.78
N SER A 82 -29.40 -14.10 -0.95
CA SER A 82 -30.12 -13.82 -2.21
C SER A 82 -29.18 -13.41 -3.36
N ARG A 83 -27.95 -12.93 -3.06
CA ARG A 83 -26.96 -12.36 -4.02
C ARG A 83 -27.49 -11.26 -4.96
N ALA A 84 -28.76 -10.87 -4.83
CA ALA A 84 -29.42 -9.85 -5.65
C ALA A 84 -28.85 -8.44 -5.42
N ASP A 85 -28.37 -8.15 -4.21
CA ASP A 85 -27.60 -6.96 -3.91
C ASP A 85 -26.17 -7.32 -3.51
N LEU A 86 -25.20 -6.78 -4.25
CA LEU A 86 -23.77 -7.06 -4.07
C LEU A 86 -23.28 -6.68 -2.67
N LEU A 87 -23.76 -5.56 -2.11
CA LEU A 87 -23.33 -5.11 -0.79
C LEU A 87 -23.90 -6.01 0.29
N GLN A 88 -25.20 -6.31 0.25
CA GLN A 88 -25.83 -7.17 1.25
C GLN A 88 -25.35 -8.62 1.21
N SER A 89 -24.76 -9.06 0.10
CA SER A 89 -24.23 -10.42 -0.06
C SER A 89 -22.69 -10.48 -0.07
N ALA A 90 -22.02 -9.38 0.27
CA ALA A 90 -20.57 -9.26 0.16
C ALA A 90 -19.78 -10.34 0.90
N ALA A 91 -20.28 -10.83 2.05
CA ALA A 91 -19.64 -11.90 2.80
C ALA A 91 -19.60 -13.22 2.01
N HIS A 92 -20.64 -13.53 1.24
CA HIS A 92 -20.68 -14.73 0.39
C HIS A 92 -19.72 -14.60 -0.79
N PHE A 93 -19.67 -13.43 -1.44
CA PHE A 93 -18.71 -13.18 -2.52
C PHE A 93 -17.26 -13.31 -2.04
N TYR A 94 -16.99 -12.76 -0.86
CA TYR A 94 -15.70 -12.88 -0.21
C TYR A 94 -15.35 -14.35 0.08
N GLN A 95 -16.23 -15.09 0.77
CA GLN A 95 -15.99 -16.47 1.16
C GLN A 95 -15.79 -17.41 -0.04
N ASP A 96 -16.57 -17.22 -1.10
CA ASP A 96 -16.57 -18.15 -2.23
C ASP A 96 -15.45 -17.90 -3.23
N TYR A 97 -15.11 -16.62 -3.46
CA TYR A 97 -14.30 -16.21 -4.61
C TYR A 97 -13.03 -15.48 -4.24
N ASP A 98 -12.94 -14.86 -3.05
CA ASP A 98 -11.80 -14.00 -2.71
C ASP A 98 -10.62 -14.85 -2.22
N PRO A 99 -9.45 -14.82 -2.90
CA PRO A 99 -8.27 -15.56 -2.45
C PRO A 99 -7.79 -15.12 -1.06
N HIS A 100 -8.11 -13.91 -0.62
CA HIS A 100 -7.80 -13.41 0.71
C HIS A 100 -8.41 -14.27 1.84
N GLY A 101 -9.61 -14.82 1.64
CA GLY A 101 -10.26 -15.72 2.60
C GLY A 101 -9.55 -17.06 2.76
N LYS A 102 -8.62 -17.40 1.86
CA LYS A 102 -7.81 -18.62 1.91
C LYS A 102 -6.39 -18.36 2.40
N ALA A 103 -6.00 -17.09 2.60
CA ALA A 103 -4.62 -16.75 2.92
C ALA A 103 -4.13 -17.39 4.22
N GLY A 104 -4.99 -17.46 5.24
CA GLY A 104 -4.64 -18.02 6.55
C GLY A 104 -4.36 -19.52 6.48
N VAL A 105 -5.19 -20.28 5.78
CA VAL A 105 -5.04 -21.74 5.72
C VAL A 105 -3.77 -22.19 5.01
N LEU A 106 -3.21 -21.37 4.12
CA LEU A 106 -1.90 -21.64 3.48
C LEU A 106 -0.77 -21.76 4.51
N LEU A 107 -0.90 -21.19 5.71
CA LEU A 107 0.10 -21.31 6.76
C LEU A 107 0.20 -22.73 7.37
N TYR A 108 -0.71 -23.63 6.99
CA TYR A 108 -0.66 -25.06 7.32
C TYR A 108 -0.05 -25.93 6.22
N ASP A 109 0.22 -25.38 5.04
CA ASP A 109 0.74 -26.16 3.91
C ASP A 109 2.19 -26.62 4.15
N ASP A 110 2.58 -27.70 3.48
CA ASP A 110 3.94 -28.25 3.52
C ASP A 110 4.99 -27.20 3.17
N ARG A 111 4.71 -26.33 2.19
CA ARG A 111 5.60 -25.20 1.83
C ARG A 111 5.87 -24.29 3.03
N SER A 112 4.84 -23.95 3.80
CA SER A 112 5.01 -23.08 4.96
C SER A 112 5.82 -23.78 6.06
N ALA A 113 5.65 -25.08 6.27
CA ALA A 113 6.49 -25.84 7.20
C ALA A 113 7.96 -25.91 6.74
N GLU A 114 8.20 -26.16 5.46
CA GLU A 114 9.55 -26.15 4.86
C GLU A 114 10.23 -24.79 4.99
N MET A 115 9.49 -23.70 4.77
CA MET A 115 10.01 -22.35 4.94
C MET A 115 10.52 -22.13 6.38
N MET A 116 9.72 -22.49 7.39
CA MET A 116 10.14 -22.35 8.79
C MET A 116 11.40 -23.18 9.09
N ALA A 117 11.49 -24.39 8.55
CA ALA A 117 12.67 -25.24 8.69
C ALA A 117 13.93 -24.63 8.04
N ARG A 118 13.81 -24.08 6.83
CA ARG A 118 14.93 -23.42 6.12
C ARG A 118 15.39 -22.14 6.82
N LEU A 119 14.46 -21.44 7.47
CA LEU A 119 14.76 -20.25 8.30
C LEU A 119 15.31 -20.62 9.69
N GLY A 120 15.35 -21.91 10.05
CA GLY A 120 15.76 -22.35 11.39
C GLY A 120 14.80 -21.97 12.51
N ILE A 121 13.53 -21.71 12.18
CA ILE A 121 12.50 -21.30 13.15
C ILE A 121 11.66 -22.51 13.55
N SER A 122 11.61 -22.80 14.85
CA SER A 122 10.88 -23.96 15.40
C SER A 122 9.38 -23.70 15.62
N ILE A 123 8.94 -22.44 15.53
CA ILE A 123 7.53 -22.05 15.62
C ILE A 123 6.87 -22.38 14.27
N PRO A 124 5.67 -23.00 14.24
CA PRO A 124 4.96 -23.22 12.98
C PRO A 124 4.48 -21.90 12.37
N ALA A 125 4.41 -21.81 11.04
CA ALA A 125 4.09 -20.57 10.32
C ALA A 125 2.77 -19.92 10.77
N TRP A 126 1.75 -20.71 11.06
CA TRP A 126 0.45 -20.25 11.56
C TRP A 126 0.47 -19.67 12.99
N LYS A 127 1.60 -19.75 13.70
CA LYS A 127 1.85 -19.04 14.97
C LYS A 127 2.93 -17.97 14.85
N PHE A 128 3.59 -17.87 13.70
CA PHE A 128 4.67 -16.93 13.51
C PHE A 128 4.10 -15.56 13.13
N GLU A 129 4.36 -14.56 13.98
CA GLU A 129 3.76 -13.23 13.85
C GLU A 129 4.00 -12.61 12.47
N ALA A 130 5.20 -12.72 11.92
CA ALA A 130 5.51 -12.16 10.60
C ALA A 130 4.64 -12.74 9.48
N CYS A 131 4.32 -14.04 9.53
CA CYS A 131 3.41 -14.67 8.58
C CYS A 131 1.96 -14.20 8.79
N LEU A 132 1.51 -14.15 10.06
CA LEU A 132 0.15 -13.76 10.42
C LEU A 132 -0.20 -12.33 9.98
N ARG A 133 0.77 -11.41 9.99
CA ARG A 133 0.53 -10.00 9.60
C ARG A 133 -0.01 -9.83 8.17
N CYS A 134 0.25 -10.77 7.27
CA CYS A 134 -0.25 -10.71 5.89
C CYS A 134 -1.26 -11.82 5.57
N HIS A 135 -1.22 -12.96 6.27
CA HIS A 135 -2.07 -14.12 5.95
C HIS A 135 -3.30 -14.25 6.85
N ALA A 136 -3.22 -13.81 8.10
CA ALA A 136 -4.35 -13.83 9.04
C ALA A 136 -4.21 -12.69 10.08
N PRO A 137 -4.36 -11.41 9.68
CA PRO A 137 -4.08 -10.27 10.56
C PRO A 137 -4.93 -10.27 11.84
N GLY A 138 -6.14 -10.83 11.77
CA GLY A 138 -7.01 -11.00 12.94
C GLY A 138 -6.39 -11.87 14.04
N GLY A 139 -5.44 -12.76 13.70
CA GLY A 139 -4.79 -13.68 14.65
C GLY A 139 -3.80 -12.99 15.59
N LEU A 140 -3.51 -11.72 15.35
CA LEU A 140 -2.72 -10.85 16.23
C LEU A 140 -3.62 -10.00 17.14
N SER A 141 -4.94 -10.14 17.01
CA SER A 141 -5.91 -9.49 17.90
C SER A 141 -6.15 -10.36 19.13
N PRO A 142 -6.15 -9.79 20.34
CA PRO A 142 -6.55 -10.54 21.54
C PRO A 142 -8.06 -10.85 21.57
N ASN A 143 -8.86 -10.21 20.70
CA ASN A 143 -10.32 -10.33 20.69
C ASN A 143 -10.83 -11.45 19.77
N LEU A 144 -9.95 -12.06 18.97
CA LEU A 144 -10.30 -13.10 18.00
C LEU A 144 -9.44 -14.33 18.24
N ASP A 145 -10.09 -15.48 18.37
CA ASP A 145 -9.40 -16.77 18.48
C ASP A 145 -8.53 -17.01 17.23
N LEU A 146 -7.31 -17.51 17.43
CA LEU A 146 -6.33 -17.72 16.36
C LEU A 146 -6.85 -18.70 15.31
N GLY A 147 -7.53 -19.77 15.71
CA GLY A 147 -8.11 -20.73 14.77
C GLY A 147 -9.17 -20.09 13.88
N THR A 148 -10.04 -19.25 14.48
CA THR A 148 -11.02 -18.45 13.75
C THR A 148 -10.33 -17.48 12.80
N ALA A 149 -9.32 -16.74 13.24
CA ALA A 149 -8.61 -15.79 12.39
C ALA A 149 -7.91 -16.46 11.21
N ILE A 150 -7.33 -17.66 11.41
CA ILE A 150 -6.71 -18.41 10.32
C ILE A 150 -7.76 -18.93 9.34
N ALA A 151 -8.90 -19.43 9.82
CA ALA A 151 -10.00 -19.86 8.97
C ALA A 151 -10.62 -18.69 8.17
N GLU A 152 -10.57 -17.49 8.72
CA GLU A 152 -11.01 -16.27 8.04
C GLU A 152 -9.94 -15.68 7.10
N GLY A 153 -8.64 -15.94 7.33
CA GLY A 153 -7.56 -15.37 6.53
C GLY A 153 -7.49 -13.84 6.59
N VAL A 154 -7.35 -13.20 5.44
CA VAL A 154 -7.41 -11.73 5.30
C VAL A 154 -8.88 -11.32 5.20
N GLY A 155 -9.49 -11.09 6.37
CA GLY A 155 -10.92 -10.82 6.56
C GLY A 155 -11.39 -9.42 6.16
N CYS A 156 -12.69 -9.16 6.38
CA CYS A 156 -13.34 -7.88 6.09
C CYS A 156 -12.59 -6.71 6.75
N GLU A 157 -12.15 -6.89 7.99
CA GLU A 157 -11.49 -5.87 8.82
C GLU A 157 -10.06 -5.54 8.36
N SER A 158 -9.43 -6.43 7.58
CA SER A 158 -8.14 -6.17 6.95
C SER A 158 -8.25 -5.01 5.96
N CYS A 159 -9.34 -4.97 5.19
CA CYS A 159 -9.65 -3.91 4.24
C CYS A 159 -10.44 -2.75 4.85
N HIS A 160 -11.44 -3.03 5.70
CA HIS A 160 -12.41 -2.04 6.19
C HIS A 160 -12.08 -1.39 7.53
N GLY A 161 -11.07 -1.87 8.26
CA GLY A 161 -10.80 -1.36 9.61
C GLY A 161 -11.09 -2.35 10.71
N SER A 162 -10.47 -2.19 11.88
CA SER A 162 -10.84 -2.96 13.07
C SER A 162 -12.22 -2.49 13.57
N ALA A 163 -13.19 -3.38 13.61
CA ALA A 163 -14.61 -3.04 13.64
C ALA A 163 -15.14 -2.73 15.03
N SER A 164 -14.43 -3.08 16.11
CA SER A 164 -14.85 -2.89 17.50
C SER A 164 -15.46 -1.52 17.83
N LYS A 165 -14.94 -0.43 17.23
CA LYS A 165 -15.39 0.94 17.51
C LYS A 165 -16.36 1.52 16.48
N TRP A 166 -16.50 0.90 15.31
CA TRP A 166 -17.35 1.43 14.23
C TRP A 166 -18.49 0.50 13.80
N VAL A 167 -18.47 -0.79 14.13
CA VAL A 167 -19.53 -1.73 13.69
C VAL A 167 -20.90 -1.38 14.26
N ALA A 168 -20.96 -0.92 15.52
CA ALA A 168 -22.21 -0.52 16.15
C ALA A 168 -22.82 0.73 15.51
N PRO A 169 -22.10 1.86 15.38
CA PRO A 169 -22.65 3.02 14.69
C PRO A 169 -22.89 2.78 13.20
N HIS A 170 -22.11 1.92 12.54
CA HIS A 170 -22.32 1.54 11.15
C HIS A 170 -23.70 0.92 10.86
N ARG A 171 -24.29 0.22 11.83
CA ARG A 171 -25.64 -0.35 11.72
C ARG A 171 -26.75 0.70 11.80
N SER A 172 -26.43 1.93 12.19
CA SER A 172 -27.40 3.02 12.33
C SER A 172 -27.46 3.88 11.07
N GLU A 173 -28.62 4.49 10.82
CA GLU A 173 -28.80 5.42 9.70
C GLU A 173 -27.84 6.63 9.79
N ALA A 174 -27.51 7.04 11.03
CA ALA A 174 -26.55 8.10 11.34
C ALA A 174 -25.21 7.96 10.61
N TRP A 175 -24.77 6.73 10.33
CA TRP A 175 -23.53 6.45 9.61
C TRP A 175 -23.46 7.12 8.23
N ASN A 176 -24.61 7.33 7.59
CA ASN A 176 -24.71 7.90 6.25
C ASN A 176 -24.73 9.43 6.25
N PHE A 177 -24.81 10.08 7.42
CA PHE A 177 -24.90 11.53 7.54
C PHE A 177 -23.57 12.13 8.03
N PRO A 178 -22.84 12.89 7.20
CA PRO A 178 -21.54 13.47 7.57
C PRO A 178 -21.59 14.40 8.79
N ALA A 179 -22.76 15.00 9.08
CA ALA A 179 -22.98 15.83 10.26
C ALA A 179 -22.90 15.03 11.57
N GLN A 180 -23.18 13.72 11.54
CA GLN A 180 -23.13 12.83 12.70
C GLN A 180 -21.86 11.96 12.67
N TRP A 181 -21.51 11.44 11.49
CA TRP A 181 -20.31 10.64 11.26
C TRP A 181 -19.49 11.19 10.10
N SER A 182 -18.62 12.15 10.39
CA SER A 182 -17.66 12.69 9.43
C SER A 182 -16.62 11.63 9.05
N SER A 183 -15.96 11.77 7.90
CA SER A 183 -14.89 10.86 7.49
C SER A 183 -13.76 10.78 8.52
N SER A 184 -13.41 11.91 9.14
CA SER A 184 -12.42 11.96 10.22
C SER A 184 -12.87 11.16 11.45
N ALA A 185 -14.14 11.27 11.86
CA ALA A 185 -14.69 10.51 12.97
C ALA A 185 -14.71 8.99 12.68
N LYS A 186 -15.06 8.60 11.45
CA LYS A 186 -15.02 7.20 11.00
C LYS A 186 -13.59 6.65 11.05
N ASN A 187 -12.62 7.39 10.51
CA ASN A 187 -11.21 7.02 10.54
C ASN A 187 -10.67 6.93 11.98
N ALA A 188 -11.04 7.87 12.85
CA ALA A 188 -10.66 7.85 14.27
C ALA A 188 -11.26 6.65 15.03
N ALA A 189 -12.44 6.18 14.61
CA ALA A 189 -13.02 4.93 15.08
C ALA A 189 -12.38 3.68 14.45
N GLY A 190 -11.37 3.83 13.58
CA GLY A 190 -10.64 2.73 12.96
C GLY A 190 -11.25 2.21 11.66
N PHE A 191 -12.30 2.86 11.13
CA PHE A 191 -12.85 2.53 9.81
C PHE A 191 -11.90 2.98 8.71
N VAL A 192 -11.88 2.22 7.62
CA VAL A 192 -11.07 2.48 6.44
C VAL A 192 -11.99 2.85 5.30
N GLU A 193 -11.87 4.08 4.80
CA GLU A 193 -12.63 4.54 3.65
C GLU A 193 -12.08 3.96 2.34
N THR A 194 -12.42 2.71 2.06
CA THR A 194 -12.00 2.01 0.83
C THR A 194 -12.58 2.63 -0.44
N LYS A 195 -13.54 3.55 -0.37
CA LYS A 195 -14.01 4.30 -1.55
C LYS A 195 -13.02 5.37 -2.01
N HIS A 196 -12.09 5.78 -1.16
CA HIS A 196 -11.00 6.69 -1.53
C HIS A 196 -9.83 5.89 -2.12
N LEU A 197 -9.57 6.02 -3.42
CA LEU A 197 -8.62 5.18 -4.14
C LEU A 197 -7.19 5.19 -3.56
N PRO A 198 -6.62 6.34 -3.16
CA PRO A 198 -5.32 6.35 -2.50
C PRO A 198 -5.30 5.53 -1.21
N THR A 199 -6.34 5.65 -0.38
CA THR A 199 -6.46 4.88 0.87
C THR A 199 -6.64 3.39 0.59
N ARG A 200 -7.39 3.02 -0.45
CA ARG A 200 -7.52 1.62 -0.90
C ARG A 200 -6.17 1.08 -1.36
N ALA A 201 -5.40 1.83 -2.14
CA ALA A 201 -4.08 1.43 -2.59
C ALA A 201 -3.10 1.25 -1.41
N GLU A 202 -3.09 2.20 -0.46
CA GLU A 202 -2.28 2.15 0.76
C GLU A 202 -2.55 0.88 1.57
N MET A 203 -3.82 0.47 1.67
CA MET A 203 -4.20 -0.79 2.32
C MET A 203 -3.62 -2.01 1.61
N CYS A 204 -3.67 -2.07 0.28
CA CYS A 204 -3.16 -3.21 -0.49
C CYS A 204 -1.63 -3.33 -0.39
N VAL A 205 -0.90 -2.23 -0.55
CA VAL A 205 0.58 -2.26 -0.60
C VAL A 205 1.20 -2.69 0.73
N ALA A 206 0.48 -2.52 1.85
CA ALA A 206 0.99 -2.91 3.17
C ALA A 206 1.42 -4.39 3.23
N CYS A 207 0.69 -5.27 2.53
CA CYS A 207 1.04 -6.69 2.40
C CYS A 207 1.69 -7.03 1.06
N HIS A 208 1.27 -6.36 -0.03
CA HIS A 208 1.67 -6.74 -1.40
C HIS A 208 2.96 -6.08 -1.89
N VAL A 209 3.47 -5.08 -1.18
CA VAL A 209 4.80 -4.47 -1.39
C VAL A 209 5.61 -4.63 -0.11
N GLY A 210 4.94 -4.38 1.01
CA GLY A 210 5.48 -4.49 2.35
C GLY A 210 5.31 -3.20 3.12
N SER A 211 5.23 -3.35 4.44
CA SER A 211 5.33 -2.27 5.41
C SER A 211 6.27 -2.74 6.52
N PRO A 212 6.68 -1.87 7.46
CA PRO A 212 7.48 -2.32 8.60
C PRO A 212 6.86 -3.53 9.32
N GLY A 213 7.62 -4.61 9.45
CA GLY A 213 7.14 -5.89 10.00
C GLY A 213 6.24 -6.72 9.06
N GLN A 214 5.92 -6.24 7.87
CA GLN A 214 5.20 -6.94 6.79
C GLN A 214 6.05 -7.08 5.52
N GLN A 215 7.36 -6.88 5.63
CA GLN A 215 8.27 -7.02 4.50
C GLN A 215 8.55 -8.50 4.22
N VAL A 216 8.39 -8.90 2.95
CA VAL A 216 8.91 -10.17 2.46
C VAL A 216 10.36 -9.95 2.05
N THR A 217 11.28 -10.36 2.91
CA THR A 217 12.73 -10.24 2.70
C THR A 217 13.25 -11.29 1.73
N HIS A 218 14.48 -11.11 1.28
CA HIS A 218 15.17 -12.08 0.44
C HIS A 218 15.25 -13.46 1.11
N ASP A 219 15.49 -13.50 2.42
CA ASP A 219 15.53 -14.76 3.18
C ASP A 219 14.19 -15.49 3.17
N LEU A 220 13.07 -14.75 3.28
CA LEU A 220 11.74 -15.35 3.15
C LEU A 220 11.51 -15.92 1.75
N ILE A 221 11.98 -15.23 0.70
CA ILE A 221 11.90 -15.71 -0.69
C ILE A 221 12.78 -16.95 -0.88
N ALA A 222 14.01 -16.93 -0.40
CA ALA A 222 14.94 -18.06 -0.45
C ALA A 222 14.41 -19.28 0.31
N ALA A 223 13.68 -19.06 1.41
CA ALA A 223 13.00 -20.11 2.15
C ALA A 223 11.80 -20.70 1.39
N GLY A 224 11.25 -20.00 0.40
CA GLY A 224 10.16 -20.49 -0.46
C GLY A 224 8.93 -19.59 -0.54
N HIS A 225 8.95 -18.39 0.07
CA HIS A 225 7.88 -17.42 -0.11
C HIS A 225 7.85 -16.94 -1.58
N PRO A 226 6.69 -16.88 -2.24
CA PRO A 226 6.59 -16.27 -3.56
C PRO A 226 7.06 -14.81 -3.53
N ARG A 227 7.76 -14.34 -4.56
CA ARG A 227 8.05 -12.91 -4.67
C ARG A 227 6.74 -12.13 -4.73
N LEU A 228 6.68 -11.04 -3.97
CA LEU A 228 5.57 -10.10 -4.07
C LEU A 228 5.67 -9.34 -5.40
N THR A 229 4.70 -9.56 -6.28
CA THR A 229 4.51 -8.77 -7.51
C THR A 229 3.16 -8.07 -7.38
N PHE A 230 3.13 -6.75 -7.50
CA PHE A 230 1.90 -6.01 -7.29
C PHE A 230 1.78 -4.83 -8.26
N GLU A 231 0.60 -4.71 -8.85
CA GLU A 231 0.17 -3.53 -9.59
C GLU A 231 -1.30 -3.30 -9.26
N PHE A 232 -1.61 -2.14 -8.70
CA PHE A 232 -2.88 -1.89 -8.06
C PHE A 232 -4.08 -2.00 -9.02
N ALA A 233 -3.98 -1.51 -10.26
CA ALA A 233 -5.10 -1.60 -11.20
C ALA A 233 -5.36 -3.04 -11.67
N ALA A 234 -4.31 -3.80 -11.96
CA ALA A 234 -4.37 -5.19 -12.35
C ALA A 234 -4.95 -6.05 -11.22
N TYR A 235 -4.43 -5.91 -10.00
CA TYR A 235 -4.91 -6.68 -8.85
C TYR A 235 -6.36 -6.33 -8.49
N GLN A 236 -6.76 -5.06 -8.55
CA GLN A 236 -8.18 -4.70 -8.41
C GLN A 236 -9.05 -5.40 -9.45
N SER A 237 -8.57 -5.53 -10.69
CA SER A 237 -9.32 -6.20 -11.77
C SER A 237 -9.43 -7.72 -11.60
N LEU A 238 -8.52 -8.33 -10.83
CA LEU A 238 -8.54 -9.75 -10.49
C LEU A 238 -9.39 -10.07 -9.25
N LEU A 239 -9.70 -9.07 -8.42
CA LEU A 239 -10.51 -9.27 -7.22
C LEU A 239 -11.98 -9.51 -7.57
N PRO A 240 -12.66 -10.44 -6.88
CA PRO A 240 -14.10 -10.56 -6.97
C PRO A 240 -14.75 -9.33 -6.34
N PHE A 241 -15.29 -8.46 -7.20
CA PHE A 241 -15.96 -7.25 -6.76
C PHE A 241 -17.22 -7.56 -5.95
N HIS A 242 -17.19 -7.23 -4.66
CA HIS A 242 -18.36 -7.20 -3.78
C HIS A 242 -18.86 -5.76 -3.53
N TRP A 243 -18.45 -4.84 -4.40
CA TRP A 243 -18.94 -3.46 -4.49
C TRP A 243 -19.21 -3.09 -5.96
N ARG A 244 -19.92 -1.99 -6.19
CA ARG A 244 -20.29 -1.54 -7.54
C ARG A 244 -19.16 -0.71 -8.15
N ARG A 245 -18.51 -1.21 -9.20
CA ARG A 245 -17.46 -0.46 -9.95
C ARG A 245 -17.99 0.83 -10.58
N SER A 246 -19.25 0.84 -11.02
CA SER A 246 -19.92 2.04 -11.53
C SER A 246 -19.93 3.19 -10.53
N ASP A 247 -19.92 2.88 -9.23
CA ASP A 247 -19.91 3.89 -8.18
C ASP A 247 -18.50 4.46 -7.98
N ASP A 248 -17.44 3.67 -8.19
CA ASP A 248 -16.06 4.16 -8.23
C ASP A 248 -15.90 5.14 -9.40
N SER A 249 -16.28 4.74 -10.62
CA SER A 249 -16.20 5.61 -11.80
C SER A 249 -16.96 6.92 -11.61
N ARG A 250 -18.19 6.86 -11.07
CA ARG A 250 -19.00 8.05 -10.79
C ARG A 250 -18.36 8.97 -9.75
N ARG A 251 -17.73 8.43 -8.71
CA ARG A 251 -17.00 9.24 -7.71
C ARG A 251 -15.85 10.01 -8.35
N LEU A 252 -15.08 9.37 -9.24
CA LEU A 252 -13.98 10.03 -9.94
C LEU A 252 -14.46 11.10 -10.92
N ALA A 253 -15.51 10.81 -11.69
CA ALA A 253 -16.12 11.78 -12.61
C ALA A 253 -16.59 13.03 -11.86
N ASN A 254 -17.18 12.87 -10.67
CA ASN A 254 -17.62 14.01 -9.84
C ASN A 254 -16.45 14.81 -9.24
N GLN A 255 -15.26 14.22 -9.09
CA GLN A 255 -14.06 14.90 -8.59
C GLN A 255 -13.34 15.66 -9.71
N ASN A 256 -13.34 15.14 -10.95
CA ASN A 256 -12.67 15.75 -12.09
C ASN A 256 -13.61 16.71 -12.85
N GLN A 257 -13.77 17.93 -12.32
CA GLN A 257 -14.60 18.97 -12.95
C GLN A 257 -14.02 19.56 -14.26
N THR A 258 -12.84 19.12 -14.70
CA THR A 258 -12.13 19.68 -15.86
C THR A 258 -11.72 18.59 -16.87
N ARG A 259 -12.49 18.52 -17.96
CA ARG A 259 -12.15 18.04 -19.33
C ARG A 259 -10.90 17.16 -19.49
N ASP A 260 -11.08 15.89 -19.20
CA ASP A 260 -10.71 14.68 -19.97
C ASP A 260 -10.94 13.51 -19.00
N GLU A 261 -11.93 12.66 -19.27
CA GLU A 261 -12.34 11.60 -18.33
C GLU A 261 -11.24 10.53 -18.25
N VAL A 262 -10.28 10.71 -17.34
CA VAL A 262 -9.28 9.68 -17.04
C VAL A 262 -10.02 8.49 -16.43
N SER A 263 -9.94 7.33 -17.07
CA SER A 263 -10.66 6.13 -16.63
C SER A 263 -10.26 5.72 -15.21
N LEU A 264 -11.17 4.98 -14.55
CA LEU A 264 -10.90 4.39 -13.23
C LEU A 264 -9.62 3.55 -13.24
N GLU A 265 -9.37 2.81 -14.31
CA GLU A 265 -8.18 1.98 -14.50
C GLU A 265 -6.91 2.83 -14.60
N ALA A 266 -6.92 3.90 -15.42
CA ALA A 266 -5.76 4.77 -15.57
C ALA A 266 -5.43 5.54 -14.28
N GLN A 267 -6.46 6.00 -13.56
CA GLN A 267 -6.27 6.62 -12.25
C GLN A 267 -5.77 5.62 -11.20
N SER A 268 -6.34 4.41 -11.18
CA SER A 268 -5.87 3.35 -10.29
C SER A 268 -4.41 3.00 -10.57
N TRP A 269 -4.03 2.87 -11.84
CA TRP A 269 -2.65 2.58 -12.22
C TRP A 269 -1.70 3.67 -11.71
N LEU A 270 -2.00 4.95 -11.97
CA LEU A 270 -1.18 6.08 -11.53
C LEU A 270 -1.06 6.14 -10.00
N ILE A 271 -2.17 6.02 -9.28
CA ILE A 271 -2.18 5.99 -7.81
C ILE A 271 -1.35 4.81 -7.30
N GLY A 272 -1.50 3.64 -7.92
CA GLY A 272 -0.73 2.43 -7.60
C GLY A 272 0.78 2.64 -7.71
N GLN A 273 1.25 3.26 -8.79
CA GLN A 273 2.67 3.59 -8.98
C GLN A 273 3.19 4.49 -7.85
N LEU A 274 2.46 5.57 -7.53
CA LEU A 274 2.87 6.54 -6.51
C LEU A 274 2.90 5.92 -5.11
N VAL A 275 1.87 5.15 -4.76
CA VAL A 275 1.76 4.53 -3.43
C VAL A 275 2.79 3.40 -3.27
N THR A 276 3.05 2.61 -4.32
CA THR A 276 4.10 1.57 -4.32
C THR A 276 5.49 2.19 -4.14
N ALA A 277 5.82 3.22 -4.93
CA ALA A 277 7.11 3.92 -4.80
C ALA A 277 7.30 4.54 -3.41
N ARG A 278 6.23 5.07 -2.80
CA ARG A 278 6.25 5.56 -1.41
C ARG A 278 6.52 4.44 -0.42
N ALA A 279 5.86 3.30 -0.56
CA ALA A 279 6.05 2.14 0.31
C ALA A 279 7.49 1.59 0.22
N GLU A 280 8.03 1.43 -0.99
CA GLU A 280 9.42 1.01 -1.21
C GLU A 280 10.41 2.00 -0.59
N SER A 281 10.22 3.31 -0.82
CA SER A 281 11.07 4.36 -0.24
C SER A 281 11.08 4.30 1.30
N ARG A 282 9.94 3.98 1.92
CA ARG A 282 9.85 3.81 3.38
C ARG A 282 10.62 2.58 3.85
N LEU A 283 10.49 1.45 3.16
CA LEU A 283 11.23 0.22 3.49
C LEU A 283 12.74 0.43 3.35
N ILE A 284 13.19 1.12 2.30
CA ILE A 284 14.60 1.51 2.13
C ILE A 284 15.05 2.38 3.32
N ARG A 285 14.27 3.42 3.67
CA ARG A 285 14.60 4.30 4.81
C ARG A 285 14.72 3.53 6.12
N GLU A 286 13.83 2.57 6.36
CA GLU A 286 13.85 1.73 7.55
C GLU A 286 15.08 0.82 7.59
N SER A 287 15.40 0.17 6.46
CA SER A 287 16.59 -0.69 6.35
C SER A 287 17.90 0.08 6.60
N ILE A 288 17.97 1.36 6.23
CA ILE A 288 19.12 2.22 6.53
C ILE A 288 19.16 2.61 8.02
N SER A 289 18.00 2.75 8.65
CA SER A 289 17.88 3.25 10.03
C SER A 289 18.01 2.16 11.10
N CYS A 290 18.03 0.88 10.70
CA CYS A 290 18.07 -0.27 11.60
C CYS A 290 19.42 -0.97 11.48
N GLU A 291 20.24 -0.91 12.53
CA GLU A 291 21.59 -1.52 12.55
C GLU A 291 21.58 -3.04 12.31
N THR A 292 20.45 -3.71 12.60
CA THR A 292 20.26 -5.16 12.41
C THR A 292 19.60 -5.52 11.09
N ALA A 293 19.13 -4.54 10.30
CA ALA A 293 18.53 -4.83 9.01
C ALA A 293 19.61 -5.07 7.96
N SER A 294 19.42 -6.10 7.14
CA SER A 294 20.27 -6.34 5.98
C SER A 294 20.08 -5.20 4.98
N PHE A 295 21.08 -4.33 4.87
CA PHE A 295 21.12 -3.29 3.85
C PHE A 295 22.23 -3.59 2.81
N PRO A 296 21.91 -3.60 1.51
CA PRO A 296 20.57 -3.45 0.93
C PRO A 296 19.69 -4.70 1.15
N GLU A 297 18.37 -4.51 1.30
CA GLU A 297 17.41 -5.63 1.28
C GLU A 297 17.20 -6.08 -0.16
N LEU A 298 17.68 -7.29 -0.47
CA LEU A 298 17.79 -7.79 -1.84
C LEU A 298 16.42 -8.11 -2.49
N SER A 299 15.35 -8.31 -1.72
CA SER A 299 14.02 -8.57 -2.28
C SER A 299 13.44 -7.40 -3.08
N GLN A 300 14.00 -6.20 -2.90
CA GLN A 300 13.61 -4.98 -3.61
C GLN A 300 14.24 -4.86 -5.01
N TYR A 301 15.19 -5.74 -5.34
CA TYR A 301 15.92 -5.71 -6.60
C TYR A 301 15.45 -6.81 -7.56
N ASP A 302 15.95 -6.78 -8.79
CA ASP A 302 15.72 -7.83 -9.76
C ASP A 302 16.53 -9.08 -9.41
N CYS A 303 15.83 -10.18 -9.10
CA CYS A 303 16.46 -11.46 -8.80
C CYS A 303 17.39 -11.94 -9.92
N PHE A 304 17.07 -11.62 -11.18
CA PHE A 304 17.87 -12.01 -12.35
C PHE A 304 19.19 -11.24 -12.47
N ALA A 305 19.38 -10.16 -11.70
CA ALA A 305 20.68 -9.47 -11.67
C ALA A 305 21.76 -10.33 -10.99
N CYS A 306 21.37 -11.17 -10.02
CA CYS A 306 22.27 -12.05 -9.28
C CYS A 306 22.09 -13.53 -9.63
N HIS A 307 20.87 -13.96 -9.95
CA HIS A 307 20.54 -15.35 -10.28
C HIS A 307 20.27 -15.50 -11.78
N HIS A 308 21.32 -15.61 -12.59
CA HIS A 308 21.20 -15.62 -14.06
C HIS A 308 20.53 -16.89 -14.60
N ASP A 309 20.58 -17.99 -13.83
CA ASP A 309 20.00 -19.29 -14.19
C ASP A 309 18.60 -19.53 -13.58
N LEU A 310 18.00 -18.52 -12.96
CA LEU A 310 16.70 -18.65 -12.33
C LEU A 310 15.64 -18.91 -13.41
N SER A 311 15.05 -20.10 -13.44
CA SER A 311 14.05 -20.48 -14.44
C SER A 311 12.69 -20.72 -13.75
N HIS A 312 11.70 -19.90 -14.11
CA HIS A 312 10.32 -20.14 -13.69
C HIS A 312 9.56 -20.83 -14.81
N PRO A 313 8.91 -21.99 -14.57
CA PRO A 313 7.97 -22.56 -15.53
C PRO A 313 6.86 -21.54 -15.80
N SER A 314 6.82 -20.98 -17.00
CA SER A 314 5.74 -20.08 -17.43
C SER A 314 5.01 -20.66 -18.64
N ALA A 315 3.69 -20.45 -18.70
CA ALA A 315 2.88 -20.82 -19.87
C ALA A 315 3.36 -20.15 -21.17
N ARG A 316 4.17 -19.08 -21.07
CA ARG A 316 4.79 -18.39 -22.21
C ARG A 316 5.99 -19.18 -22.79
N GLN A 317 6.67 -19.99 -21.99
CA GLN A 317 7.81 -20.82 -22.46
C GLN A 317 7.36 -22.17 -23.03
N THR A 318 6.23 -22.72 -22.56
CA THR A 318 5.67 -23.98 -23.10
C THR A 318 5.12 -23.83 -24.53
N HIS A 319 4.77 -22.62 -24.96
CA HIS A 319 4.36 -22.34 -26.34
C HIS A 319 5.51 -22.29 -27.35
N ARG A 320 6.78 -22.23 -26.91
CA ARG A 320 7.95 -22.19 -27.80
C ARG A 320 8.51 -23.57 -28.13
N SER A 321 8.18 -24.62 -27.36
CA SER A 321 8.69 -25.97 -27.57
C SER A 321 7.85 -26.81 -28.55
N SER A 322 6.87 -26.21 -29.23
CA SER A 322 6.00 -26.89 -30.20
C SER A 322 6.21 -26.41 -31.64
N ARG A 323 7.41 -25.96 -32.00
CA ARG A 323 7.83 -25.72 -33.39
C ARG A 323 9.15 -26.40 -33.68
#